data_AF-A0A7C1QR99-F1
#
_entry.id   AF-A0A7C1QR99-F1
#
_cell.length_a   1.000
_cell.length_b   1.000
_cell.length_c   1.000
_cell.angle_alpha   90.00
_cell.angle_beta   90.00
_cell.angle_gamma   90.00
#
_symmetry.space_group_name_H-M   'P 1'
#
loop_
_entity.id
_entity.type
_entity.pdbx_description
1 polymer ?
#
loop_
_entity_poly.entity_id
_entity_poly.type
_entity_poly.pdbx_seq_one_letter_code
_entity_poly.pdbx_strand_id
1 'polypeptide(L)'
;MRFVKEPTYKKYITKELKRFDDRNTALSRGAVEGNKYTKMHQNCLKNLQSVKPGKTIIDHATWVAGATVDYVVRANLLGRETKPIYNNEYRLKNPNPDELAKLIKEKAHWMGADDVGIAKINPAYIYTHWGNQNVNYSHAAEVGDPIEIPAECDTVIMMVHEMSYGVIQRSPGIEYDTDIEYSKGAWCASSLATFITELGYRAIPSVNELGINIAMAVDAGLGELGRNGQLIPRD
;
A
#
# COMPACT_ATOMS: atom_id res chain seq x y z
N MET A 1 -7.70 17.66 17.33
CA MET A 1 -7.73 17.92 15.87
C MET A 1 -9.15 18.16 15.39
N ARG A 2 -9.30 18.85 14.26
CA ARG A 2 -10.60 19.14 13.63
C ARG A 2 -10.89 18.08 12.57
N PHE A 3 -12.04 17.42 12.67
CA PHE A 3 -12.55 16.57 11.59
C PHE A 3 -13.38 17.41 10.61
N VAL A 4 -13.25 17.08 9.33
CA VAL A 4 -13.99 17.71 8.23
C VAL A 4 -14.72 16.63 7.44
N LYS A 5 -15.85 16.99 6.82
CA LYS A 5 -16.64 16.05 6.00
C LYS A 5 -16.01 15.77 4.63
N GLU A 6 -15.16 16.67 4.16
CA GLU A 6 -14.52 16.58 2.85
C GLU A 6 -13.05 17.04 2.95
N PRO A 7 -12.12 16.45 2.18
CA PRO A 7 -10.73 16.86 2.16
C PRO A 7 -10.56 18.34 1.80
N THR A 8 -9.61 19.02 2.44
CA THR A 8 -9.35 20.46 2.25
C THR A 8 -8.99 20.83 0.81
N TYR A 9 -8.43 19.90 0.05
CA TYR A 9 -8.10 20.10 -1.35
C TYR A 9 -9.29 19.99 -2.31
N LYS A 10 -10.46 19.49 -1.88
CA LYS A 10 -11.59 19.19 -2.77
C LYS A 10 -12.06 20.42 -3.56
N LYS A 11 -12.04 21.60 -2.94
CA LYS A 11 -12.35 22.90 -3.59
C LYS A 11 -11.47 23.23 -4.80
N TYR A 12 -10.31 22.59 -4.95
CA TYR A 12 -9.41 22.80 -6.07
C TYR A 12 -9.62 21.81 -7.22
N ILE A 13 -10.51 20.82 -7.05
CA ILE A 13 -10.88 19.87 -8.10
C ILE A 13 -11.95 20.54 -8.96
N THR A 14 -11.55 21.08 -10.11
CA THR A 14 -12.45 21.86 -11.00
C THR A 14 -13.11 21.02 -12.10
N LYS A 15 -12.77 19.73 -12.20
CA LYS A 15 -13.27 18.81 -13.22
C LYS A 15 -13.47 17.43 -12.60
N GLU A 16 -14.33 16.63 -13.22
CA GLU A 16 -14.50 15.23 -12.84
C GLU A 16 -13.15 14.49 -12.88
N LEU A 17 -12.85 13.76 -11.80
CA LEU A 17 -11.66 12.94 -11.72
C LEU A 17 -11.87 11.66 -12.54
N LYS A 18 -10.99 11.43 -13.50
CA LYS A 18 -10.93 10.16 -14.22
C LYS A 18 -9.97 9.22 -13.52
N ARG A 19 -10.30 7.92 -13.52
CA ARG A 19 -9.39 6.86 -13.08
C ARG A 19 -8.06 6.96 -13.83
N PHE A 20 -6.97 6.73 -13.11
CA PHE A 20 -5.61 6.79 -13.66
C PHE A 20 -5.17 5.42 -14.19
N ASP A 21 -4.35 5.35 -15.22
CA ASP A 21 -3.85 4.07 -15.76
C ASP A 21 -2.47 3.77 -15.15
N ASP A 22 -2.31 2.63 -14.46
CA ASP A 22 -1.06 2.30 -13.75
C ASP A 22 0.15 2.18 -14.69
N ARG A 23 -0.07 1.89 -15.99
CA ARG A 23 1.01 1.88 -16.99
C ARG A 23 1.66 3.27 -17.14
N ASN A 24 0.94 4.32 -16.78
CA ASN A 24 1.42 5.70 -16.83
C ASN A 24 2.11 6.18 -15.54
N THR A 25 2.23 5.35 -14.50
CA THR A 25 3.05 5.71 -13.34
C THR A 25 4.51 5.84 -13.74
N ALA A 26 5.26 6.67 -13.01
CA ALA A 26 6.70 6.84 -13.28
C ALA A 26 7.48 5.52 -13.15
N LEU A 27 7.04 4.61 -12.25
CA LEU A 27 7.66 3.31 -12.08
C LEU A 27 7.36 2.38 -13.27
N SER A 28 6.11 2.32 -13.74
CA SER A 28 5.71 1.51 -14.89
C SER A 28 6.34 2.03 -16.20
N ARG A 29 6.29 3.34 -16.47
CA ARG A 29 6.99 3.90 -17.64
C ARG A 29 8.49 3.70 -17.57
N GLY A 30 9.09 3.93 -16.40
CA GLY A 30 10.53 3.72 -16.18
C GLY A 30 10.98 2.27 -16.34
N ALA A 31 10.06 1.30 -16.20
CA ALA A 31 10.31 -0.11 -16.47
C ALA A 31 10.41 -0.44 -17.97
N VAL A 32 9.74 0.34 -18.83
CA VAL A 32 9.63 0.09 -20.27
C VAL A 32 10.52 1.01 -21.10
N GLU A 33 10.47 2.32 -20.82
CA GLU A 33 11.09 3.34 -21.66
C GLU A 33 12.55 3.67 -21.27
N GLY A 34 12.99 3.19 -20.10
CA GLY A 34 14.28 3.55 -19.53
C GLY A 34 15.12 2.38 -19.06
N ASN A 35 16.35 2.66 -18.65
CA ASN A 35 17.25 1.67 -18.05
C ASN A 35 17.15 1.64 -16.52
N LYS A 36 16.00 2.03 -15.93
CA LYS A 36 15.83 2.26 -14.48
C LYS A 36 16.41 1.13 -13.65
N TYR A 37 15.95 -0.11 -13.86
CA TYR A 37 16.40 -1.24 -13.05
C TYR A 37 17.85 -1.62 -13.30
N THR A 38 18.32 -1.55 -14.55
CA THR A 38 19.74 -1.78 -14.87
C THR A 38 20.63 -0.74 -14.18
N LYS A 39 20.28 0.54 -14.26
CA LYS A 39 21.01 1.65 -13.63
C LYS A 39 20.94 1.56 -12.10
N MET A 40 19.79 1.20 -11.55
CA MET A 40 19.61 0.93 -10.12
C MET A 40 20.54 -0.19 -9.67
N HIS A 41 20.52 -1.34 -10.34
CA HIS A 41 21.40 -2.47 -10.04
C HIS A 41 22.89 -2.09 -10.11
N GLN A 42 23.32 -1.41 -11.17
CA GLN A 42 24.70 -0.94 -11.31
C GLN A 42 25.11 0.02 -10.18
N ASN A 43 24.21 0.93 -9.78
CA ASN A 43 24.45 1.83 -8.66
C ASN A 43 24.51 1.09 -7.33
N CYS A 44 23.69 0.07 -7.12
CA CYS A 44 23.76 -0.79 -5.94
C CYS A 44 25.12 -1.49 -5.85
N LEU A 45 25.60 -2.10 -6.94
CA LEU A 45 26.92 -2.74 -6.99
C LEU A 45 28.06 -1.75 -6.71
N LYS A 46 27.97 -0.52 -7.23
CA LYS A 46 28.94 0.54 -6.92
C LYS A 46 28.91 0.94 -5.44
N ASN A 47 27.73 1.02 -4.83
CA ASN A 47 27.59 1.34 -3.41
C ASN A 47 28.17 0.24 -2.51
N LEU A 48 28.01 -1.04 -2.87
CA LEU A 48 28.59 -2.17 -2.12
C LEU A 48 30.11 -2.09 -2.00
N GLN A 49 30.78 -1.50 -2.99
CA GLN A 49 32.22 -1.27 -2.99
C GLN A 49 32.62 0.03 -2.27
N SER A 50 31.64 0.85 -1.88
CA SER A 50 31.87 2.12 -1.22
C SER A 50 31.91 1.97 0.30
N VAL A 51 32.87 2.64 0.94
CA VAL A 51 32.93 2.79 2.40
C VAL A 51 32.24 4.07 2.88
N LYS A 52 31.34 4.63 2.06
CA LYS A 52 30.64 5.87 2.40
C LYS A 52 29.57 5.58 3.47
N PRO A 53 29.56 6.31 4.60
CA PRO A 53 28.52 6.16 5.61
C PRO A 53 27.11 6.27 5.02
N GLY A 54 26.22 5.35 5.40
CA GLY A 54 24.86 5.24 4.89
C GLY A 54 24.73 4.62 3.50
N LYS A 55 25.84 4.13 2.90
CA LYS A 55 25.85 3.37 1.63
C LYS A 55 26.78 2.15 1.72
N THR A 56 27.01 1.67 2.94
CA THR A 56 27.91 0.55 3.19
C THR A 56 27.25 -0.78 2.81
N ILE A 57 28.04 -1.85 2.80
CA ILE A 57 27.51 -3.21 2.65
C ILE A 57 26.52 -3.57 3.76
N ILE A 58 26.69 -3.03 4.98
CA ILE A 58 25.74 -3.25 6.09
C ILE A 58 24.41 -2.60 5.76
N ASP A 59 24.41 -1.33 5.34
CA ASP A 59 23.19 -0.60 4.97
C ASP A 59 22.43 -1.33 3.83
N HIS A 60 23.16 -1.83 2.83
CA HIS A 60 22.58 -2.60 1.74
C HIS A 60 22.05 -3.96 2.19
N ALA A 61 22.77 -4.68 3.06
CA ALA A 61 22.31 -5.96 3.59
C ALA A 61 21.04 -5.78 4.44
N THR A 62 20.97 -4.74 5.26
CA THR A 62 19.79 -4.38 6.05
C THR A 62 18.60 -4.05 5.14
N TRP A 63 18.82 -3.26 4.09
CA TRP A 63 17.80 -2.95 3.09
C TRP A 63 17.19 -4.21 2.47
N VAL A 64 18.03 -5.08 1.90
CA VAL A 64 17.56 -6.30 1.24
C VAL A 64 16.88 -7.24 2.21
N ALA A 65 17.38 -7.35 3.45
CA ALA A 65 16.73 -8.14 4.49
C ALA A 65 15.32 -7.61 4.79
N GLY A 66 15.15 -6.29 4.88
CA GLY A 66 13.88 -5.61 5.11
C GLY A 66 12.81 -5.97 4.08
N ALA A 67 13.16 -6.09 2.80
CA ALA A 67 12.23 -6.38 1.71
C ALA A 67 11.76 -7.85 1.61
N THR A 68 12.32 -8.75 2.42
CA THR A 68 12.15 -10.21 2.24
C THR A 68 10.68 -10.64 2.27
N VAL A 69 9.92 -10.18 3.28
CA VAL A 69 8.52 -10.60 3.45
C VAL A 69 7.63 -9.93 2.40
N ASP A 70 7.88 -8.66 2.07
CA ASP A 70 7.14 -7.96 1.01
C ASP A 70 7.18 -8.75 -0.30
N TYR A 71 8.37 -9.12 -0.79
CA TYR A 71 8.47 -9.80 -2.08
C TYR A 71 7.77 -11.17 -2.09
N VAL A 72 7.87 -11.93 -1.00
CA VAL A 72 7.19 -13.22 -0.89
C VAL A 72 5.68 -13.04 -0.82
N VAL A 73 5.19 -12.15 0.06
CA VAL A 73 3.75 -11.96 0.27
C VAL A 73 3.10 -11.28 -0.93
N ARG A 74 3.75 -10.26 -1.51
CA ARG A 74 3.26 -9.53 -2.68
C ARG A 74 3.06 -10.42 -3.88
N ALA A 75 4.04 -11.28 -4.19
CA ALA A 75 3.97 -12.22 -5.29
C ALA A 75 2.84 -13.25 -5.14
N ASN A 76 2.47 -13.60 -3.91
CA ASN A 76 1.55 -14.71 -3.65
C ASN A 76 0.12 -14.26 -3.27
N LEU A 77 -0.03 -13.12 -2.60
CA LEU A 77 -1.28 -12.75 -1.93
C LEU A 77 -1.83 -11.36 -2.30
N LEU A 78 -1.00 -10.39 -2.65
CA LEU A 78 -1.47 -9.02 -2.86
C LEU A 78 -2.11 -8.80 -4.24
N GLY A 79 -3.06 -7.86 -4.30
CA GLY A 79 -3.72 -7.44 -5.54
C GLY A 79 -4.74 -8.42 -6.11
N ARG A 80 -5.10 -9.47 -5.35
CA ARG A 80 -6.10 -10.48 -5.74
C ARG A 80 -7.02 -10.82 -4.59
N GLU A 81 -8.19 -11.36 -4.88
CA GLU A 81 -9.15 -11.74 -3.85
C GLU A 81 -8.59 -12.84 -2.94
N THR A 82 -8.70 -12.63 -1.63
CA THR A 82 -8.31 -13.63 -0.63
C THR A 82 -9.44 -14.63 -0.44
N LYS A 83 -9.09 -15.92 -0.35
CA LYS A 83 -10.04 -16.98 0.01
C LYS A 83 -9.94 -17.29 1.50
N PRO A 84 -11.05 -17.58 2.20
CA PRO A 84 -10.96 -18.11 3.56
C PRO A 84 -10.24 -19.46 3.55
N ILE A 85 -9.54 -19.75 4.64
CA ILE A 85 -8.81 -20.99 4.84
C ILE A 85 -9.73 -22.03 5.48
N TYR A 86 -10.44 -21.65 6.54
CA TYR A 86 -11.30 -22.56 7.31
C TYR A 86 -12.78 -22.30 7.09
N ASN A 87 -13.24 -21.06 7.27
CA ASN A 87 -14.65 -20.74 7.25
C ASN A 87 -15.16 -20.44 5.82
N ASN A 88 -15.65 -21.48 5.15
CA ASN A 88 -16.24 -21.35 3.80
C ASN A 88 -17.78 -21.25 3.80
N GLU A 89 -18.42 -21.33 4.97
CA GLU A 89 -19.88 -21.51 5.07
C GLU A 89 -20.57 -20.41 5.91
N TYR A 90 -19.89 -19.90 6.93
CA TYR A 90 -20.49 -19.00 7.90
C TYR A 90 -20.11 -17.56 7.63
N ARG A 91 -21.11 -16.68 7.70
CA ARG A 91 -20.90 -15.23 7.66
C ARG A 91 -21.41 -14.60 8.93
N LEU A 92 -20.64 -13.69 9.53
CA LEU A 92 -21.10 -12.87 10.64
C LEU A 92 -22.36 -12.10 10.21
N LYS A 93 -23.49 -12.36 10.88
CA LYS A 93 -24.79 -11.80 10.49
C LYS A 93 -25.08 -10.52 11.26
N ASN A 94 -25.58 -9.52 10.55
CA ASN A 94 -26.08 -8.25 11.10
C ASN A 94 -25.15 -7.59 12.13
N PRO A 95 -23.84 -7.44 11.85
CA PRO A 95 -22.97 -6.74 12.78
C PRO A 95 -23.39 -5.27 12.88
N ASN A 96 -23.29 -4.69 14.07
CA ASN A 96 -23.32 -3.25 14.21
C ASN A 96 -22.11 -2.67 13.47
N PRO A 97 -22.29 -1.75 12.49
CA PRO A 97 -21.17 -1.22 11.70
C PRO A 97 -20.09 -0.52 12.54
N ASP A 98 -20.48 0.18 13.61
CA ASP A 98 -19.53 0.89 14.48
C ASP A 98 -18.70 -0.08 15.33
N GLU A 99 -19.33 -1.16 15.80
CA GLU A 99 -18.62 -2.21 16.54
C GLU A 99 -17.69 -3.00 15.63
N LEU A 100 -18.13 -3.32 14.41
CA LEU A 100 -17.29 -3.99 13.42
C LEU A 100 -16.10 -3.11 13.02
N ALA A 101 -16.30 -1.80 12.81
CA ALA A 101 -15.22 -0.88 12.52
C ALA A 101 -14.18 -0.83 13.66
N LYS A 102 -14.63 -0.82 14.93
CA LYS A 102 -13.73 -0.90 16.09
C LYS A 102 -12.95 -2.22 16.13
N LEU A 103 -13.64 -3.34 15.91
CA LEU A 103 -13.02 -4.67 15.87
C LEU A 103 -11.96 -4.76 14.76
N ILE A 104 -12.27 -4.29 13.56
CA ILE A 104 -11.34 -4.28 12.43
C ILE A 104 -10.08 -3.47 12.75
N LYS A 105 -10.24 -2.28 13.32
CA LYS A 105 -9.09 -1.45 13.75
C LYS A 105 -8.27 -2.14 14.83
N GLU A 106 -8.92 -2.72 15.84
CA GLU A 106 -8.25 -3.50 16.88
C GLU A 106 -7.41 -4.63 16.28
N LYS A 107 -7.96 -5.39 15.33
CA LYS A 107 -7.24 -6.51 14.70
C LYS A 107 -6.11 -6.04 13.78
N ALA A 108 -6.30 -4.94 13.05
CA ALA A 108 -5.24 -4.33 12.26
C ALA A 108 -4.06 -3.86 13.14
N HIS A 109 -4.34 -3.21 14.28
CA HIS A 109 -3.30 -2.84 15.25
C HIS A 109 -2.60 -4.05 15.86
N TRP A 110 -3.34 -5.10 16.23
CA TRP A 110 -2.76 -6.34 16.73
C TRP A 110 -1.80 -6.99 15.72
N MET A 111 -2.07 -6.84 14.41
CA MET A 111 -1.21 -7.35 13.34
C MET A 111 0.04 -6.48 13.10
N GLY A 112 0.07 -5.24 13.59
CA GLY A 112 1.23 -4.35 13.51
C GLY A 112 1.02 -3.05 12.71
N ALA A 113 -0.22 -2.63 12.45
CA ALA A 113 -0.50 -1.29 11.91
C ALA A 113 -0.39 -0.21 13.01
N ASP A 114 0.21 0.93 12.69
CA ASP A 114 0.43 2.04 13.64
C ASP A 114 -0.78 2.99 13.71
N ASP A 115 -1.43 3.28 12.57
CA ASP A 115 -2.74 3.96 12.52
C ASP A 115 -3.65 3.28 11.47
N VAL A 116 -4.97 3.32 11.69
CA VAL A 116 -5.97 2.64 10.87
C VAL A 116 -7.19 3.51 10.60
N GLY A 117 -7.43 3.76 9.33
CA GLY A 117 -8.55 4.52 8.80
C GLY A 117 -9.49 3.63 7.99
N ILE A 118 -10.78 3.99 7.94
CA ILE A 118 -11.78 3.28 7.15
C ILE A 118 -12.61 4.32 6.39
N ALA A 119 -12.78 4.12 5.09
CA ALA A 119 -13.59 4.99 4.23
C ALA A 119 -14.35 4.18 3.19
N LYS A 120 -15.37 4.80 2.58
CA LYS A 120 -15.93 4.28 1.33
C LYS A 120 -14.91 4.43 0.21
N ILE A 121 -14.86 3.43 -0.67
CA ILE A 121 -13.97 3.48 -1.83
C ILE A 121 -14.47 4.57 -2.79
N ASN A 122 -13.57 5.45 -3.22
CA ASN A 122 -13.83 6.35 -4.34
C ASN A 122 -13.28 5.70 -5.62
N PRO A 123 -14.13 5.28 -6.57
CA PRO A 123 -13.67 4.57 -7.76
C PRO A 123 -12.65 5.35 -8.58
N ALA A 124 -12.64 6.69 -8.51
CA ALA A 124 -11.66 7.52 -9.22
C ALA A 124 -10.21 7.30 -8.76
N TYR A 125 -9.99 6.72 -7.57
CA TYR A 125 -8.66 6.44 -7.02
C TYR A 125 -8.13 5.07 -7.40
N ILE A 126 -8.96 4.21 -7.99
CA ILE A 126 -8.57 2.88 -8.45
C ILE A 126 -8.04 2.98 -9.87
N TYR A 127 -6.90 2.35 -10.11
CA TYR A 127 -6.29 2.34 -11.43
C TYR A 127 -7.20 1.69 -12.47
N THR A 128 -7.13 2.10 -13.74
CA THR A 128 -7.93 1.48 -14.81
C THR A 128 -7.39 0.14 -15.24
N HIS A 129 -6.08 0.03 -15.42
CA HIS A 129 -5.39 -1.17 -15.89
C HIS A 129 -4.12 -1.42 -15.07
N TRP A 130 -3.69 -2.67 -15.04
CA TRP A 130 -2.45 -3.11 -14.43
C TRP A 130 -1.21 -2.61 -15.16
N GLY A 131 -0.27 -2.03 -14.42
CA GLY A 131 1.01 -1.53 -14.93
C GLY A 131 2.17 -2.49 -14.69
N ASN A 132 3.26 -2.30 -15.45
CA ASN A 132 4.45 -3.16 -15.38
C ASN A 132 5.03 -3.30 -13.97
N GLN A 133 5.10 -2.20 -13.20
CA GLN A 133 5.66 -2.27 -11.85
C GLN A 133 4.84 -3.25 -11.00
N ASN A 134 3.53 -3.08 -10.90
CA ASN A 134 2.71 -3.93 -10.03
C ASN A 134 2.61 -5.38 -10.51
N VAL A 135 2.53 -5.61 -11.84
CA VAL A 135 2.53 -6.96 -12.41
C VAL A 135 3.83 -7.71 -12.11
N ASN A 136 4.99 -7.04 -12.24
CA ASN A 136 6.30 -7.66 -12.01
C ASN A 136 6.52 -8.14 -10.57
N TYR A 137 5.88 -7.49 -9.60
CA TYR A 137 6.04 -7.88 -8.19
C TYR A 137 4.90 -8.75 -7.66
N SER A 138 3.66 -8.51 -8.13
CA SER A 138 2.52 -9.25 -7.61
C SER A 138 2.21 -10.51 -8.42
N HIS A 139 2.36 -10.50 -9.75
CA HIS A 139 1.85 -11.58 -10.61
C HIS A 139 0.33 -11.81 -10.45
N ALA A 140 -0.42 -10.80 -9.99
CA ALA A 140 -1.87 -10.91 -9.78
C ALA A 140 -2.67 -10.86 -11.08
N ALA A 141 -2.11 -10.28 -12.15
CA ALA A 141 -2.70 -10.10 -13.47
C ALA A 141 -1.61 -9.84 -14.52
N GLU A 142 -2.00 -9.70 -15.79
CA GLU A 142 -1.10 -9.31 -16.89
C GLU A 142 -1.08 -7.79 -17.11
N VAL A 143 -0.03 -7.29 -17.74
CA VAL A 143 0.09 -5.86 -18.05
C VAL A 143 -1.01 -5.43 -19.01
N GLY A 144 -1.79 -4.42 -18.63
CA GLY A 144 -2.89 -3.90 -19.43
C GLY A 144 -4.23 -4.59 -19.17
N ASP A 145 -4.29 -5.62 -18.32
CA ASP A 145 -5.56 -6.15 -17.84
C ASP A 145 -6.35 -5.07 -17.08
N PRO A 146 -7.69 -5.04 -17.17
CA PRO A 146 -8.49 -4.10 -16.41
C PRO A 146 -8.44 -4.42 -14.92
N ILE A 147 -8.43 -3.38 -14.07
CA ILE A 147 -8.61 -3.52 -12.63
C ILE A 147 -10.07 -3.23 -12.32
N GLU A 148 -10.81 -4.23 -11.84
CA GLU A 148 -12.20 -4.05 -11.42
C GLU A 148 -12.37 -4.52 -9.99
N ILE A 149 -12.92 -3.63 -9.14
CA ILE A 149 -13.18 -3.93 -7.73
C ILE A 149 -14.62 -4.47 -7.63
N PRO A 150 -14.83 -5.65 -7.04
CA PRO A 150 -16.17 -6.18 -6.85
C PRO A 150 -17.05 -5.20 -6.06
N ALA A 151 -18.33 -5.10 -6.43
CA ALA A 151 -19.27 -4.16 -5.79
C ALA A 151 -19.43 -4.37 -4.27
N GLU A 152 -19.18 -5.59 -3.78
CA GLU A 152 -19.20 -5.92 -2.34
C GLU A 152 -17.99 -5.34 -1.58
N CYS A 153 -16.91 -4.99 -2.27
CA CYS A 153 -15.71 -4.36 -1.73
C CYS A 153 -15.83 -2.82 -1.85
N ASP A 154 -16.88 -2.25 -1.26
CA ASP A 154 -17.19 -0.81 -1.36
C ASP A 154 -16.49 0.07 -0.31
N THR A 155 -15.64 -0.55 0.52
CA THR A 155 -14.99 0.05 1.68
C THR A 155 -13.50 -0.25 1.60
N VAL A 156 -12.68 0.76 1.90
CA VAL A 156 -11.22 0.63 2.00
C VAL A 156 -10.79 0.76 3.46
N ILE A 157 -9.90 -0.13 3.88
CA ILE A 157 -9.24 -0.09 5.19
C ILE A 157 -7.79 0.32 4.92
N MET A 158 -7.43 1.52 5.37
CA MET A 158 -6.10 2.09 5.19
C MET A 158 -5.29 1.89 6.46
N MET A 159 -4.08 1.38 6.32
CA MET A 159 -3.15 1.16 7.43
C MET A 159 -1.89 1.97 7.19
N VAL A 160 -1.42 2.66 8.24
CA VAL A 160 -0.16 3.40 8.26
C VAL A 160 0.88 2.58 8.99
N HIS A 161 2.10 2.60 8.46
CA HIS A 161 3.28 2.00 9.05
C HIS A 161 4.35 3.07 9.22
N GLU A 162 4.76 3.31 10.47
CA GLU A 162 5.70 4.37 10.83
C GLU A 162 7.13 3.95 10.48
N MET A 163 7.81 4.80 9.71
CA MET A 163 9.25 4.67 9.45
C MET A 163 10.06 5.41 10.53
N SER A 164 11.24 4.91 10.88
CA SER A 164 12.14 5.57 11.82
C SER A 164 12.59 6.92 11.29
N TYR A 165 12.21 7.99 12.02
CA TYR A 165 12.72 9.34 11.78
C TYR A 165 14.25 9.37 11.71
N GLY A 166 14.91 8.62 12.59
CA GLY A 166 16.36 8.55 12.67
C GLY A 166 17.02 8.00 11.40
N VAL A 167 16.33 7.12 10.68
CA VAL A 167 16.76 6.52 9.41
C VAL A 167 16.46 7.46 8.26
N ILE A 168 15.22 7.95 8.17
CA ILE A 168 14.76 8.83 7.09
C ILE A 168 15.52 10.17 7.08
N GLN A 169 15.85 10.76 8.23
CA GLN A 169 16.59 12.04 8.24
C GLN A 169 18.00 11.95 7.61
N ARG A 170 18.52 10.74 7.35
CA ARG A 170 19.84 10.52 6.73
C ARG A 170 19.79 10.46 5.20
N SER A 171 18.64 10.73 4.58
CA SER A 171 18.53 10.86 3.12
C SER A 171 19.62 11.81 2.58
N PRO A 172 20.28 11.49 1.45
CA PRO A 172 20.00 10.41 0.51
C PRO A 172 20.88 9.16 0.75
N GLY A 173 21.07 8.76 2.01
CA GLY A 173 21.58 7.42 2.37
C GLY A 173 20.62 6.30 1.92
N ILE A 174 21.03 5.04 2.08
CA ILE A 174 20.14 3.89 1.88
C ILE A 174 19.08 3.92 2.99
N GLU A 175 17.82 4.03 2.60
CA GLU A 175 16.65 4.08 3.48
C GLU A 175 16.06 2.68 3.64
N TYR A 176 16.67 1.85 4.49
CA TYR A 176 16.21 0.47 4.71
C TYR A 176 14.88 0.34 5.46
N ASP A 177 14.42 1.42 6.12
CA ASP A 177 13.17 1.42 6.87
C ASP A 177 11.95 1.30 5.96
N THR A 178 11.99 1.93 4.79
CA THR A 178 10.94 1.82 3.78
C THR A 178 10.65 0.35 3.44
N ASP A 179 11.69 -0.47 3.29
CA ASP A 179 11.55 -1.86 2.86
C ASP A 179 11.05 -2.80 3.97
N ILE A 180 11.47 -2.59 5.23
CA ILE A 180 10.89 -3.34 6.34
C ILE A 180 9.44 -2.93 6.60
N GLU A 181 9.07 -1.66 6.40
CA GLU A 181 7.68 -1.22 6.49
C GLU A 181 6.83 -1.77 5.34
N TYR A 182 7.39 -1.96 4.13
CA TYR A 182 6.70 -2.71 3.08
C TYR A 182 6.42 -4.15 3.49
N SER A 183 7.38 -4.82 4.13
CA SER A 183 7.21 -6.18 4.65
C SER A 183 6.12 -6.25 5.71
N LYS A 184 6.09 -5.32 6.66
CA LYS A 184 5.03 -5.21 7.67
C LYS A 184 3.67 -4.89 7.04
N GLY A 185 3.62 -4.00 6.06
CA GLY A 185 2.41 -3.65 5.34
C GLY A 185 1.83 -4.84 4.56
N ALA A 186 2.66 -5.59 3.86
CA ALA A 186 2.25 -6.79 3.14
C ALA A 186 1.71 -7.86 4.11
N TRP A 187 2.40 -8.08 5.23
CA TRP A 187 1.93 -8.93 6.32
C TRP A 187 0.56 -8.48 6.85
N CYS A 188 0.43 -7.22 7.29
CA CYS A 188 -0.81 -6.71 7.87
C CYS A 188 -1.98 -6.78 6.88
N ALA A 189 -1.78 -6.35 5.63
CA ALA A 189 -2.82 -6.36 4.61
C ALA A 189 -3.31 -7.78 4.34
N SER A 190 -2.41 -8.73 4.12
CA SER A 190 -2.78 -10.11 3.83
C SER A 190 -3.43 -10.79 5.04
N SER A 191 -2.88 -10.63 6.24
CA SER A 191 -3.45 -11.19 7.47
C SER A 191 -4.83 -10.62 7.78
N LEU A 192 -5.05 -9.31 7.60
CA LEU A 192 -6.35 -8.69 7.83
C LEU A 192 -7.37 -9.13 6.79
N ALA A 193 -6.96 -9.27 5.53
CA ALA A 193 -7.82 -9.83 4.49
C ALA A 193 -8.25 -11.27 4.83
N THR A 194 -7.34 -12.11 5.32
CA THR A 194 -7.69 -13.45 5.83
C THR A 194 -8.68 -13.35 6.99
N PHE A 195 -8.47 -12.47 7.96
CA PHE A 195 -9.43 -12.28 9.05
C PHE A 195 -10.83 -11.89 8.53
N ILE A 196 -10.92 -10.96 7.58
CA ILE A 196 -12.18 -10.51 6.98
C ILE A 196 -12.86 -11.65 6.22
N THR A 197 -12.11 -12.47 5.49
CA THR A 197 -12.66 -13.62 4.75
C THR A 197 -13.11 -14.74 5.68
N GLU A 198 -12.41 -14.96 6.79
CA GLU A 198 -12.84 -15.86 7.85
C GLU A 198 -14.11 -15.38 8.59
N LEU A 199 -14.44 -14.08 8.53
CA LEU A 199 -15.75 -13.57 8.97
C LEU A 199 -16.87 -13.77 7.92
N GLY A 200 -16.53 -14.30 6.73
CA GLY A 200 -17.44 -14.54 5.62
C GLY A 200 -17.67 -13.31 4.72
N TYR A 201 -16.76 -12.33 4.73
CA TYR A 201 -16.78 -11.16 3.84
C TYR A 201 -15.69 -11.26 2.77
N ARG A 202 -15.82 -10.51 1.68
CA ARG A 202 -14.76 -10.45 0.66
C ARG A 202 -13.71 -9.43 1.04
N ALA A 203 -12.45 -9.74 0.70
CA ALA A 203 -11.33 -8.82 0.90
C ALA A 203 -10.30 -9.00 -0.22
N ILE A 204 -9.70 -7.90 -0.63
CA ILE A 204 -8.58 -7.85 -1.55
C ILE A 204 -7.45 -7.10 -0.83
N PRO A 205 -6.41 -7.77 -0.34
CA PRO A 205 -5.27 -7.11 0.26
C PRO A 205 -4.48 -6.40 -0.83
N SER A 206 -4.03 -5.19 -0.53
CA SER A 206 -3.14 -4.43 -1.41
C SER A 206 -2.21 -3.57 -0.57
N VAL A 207 -1.04 -3.33 -1.13
CA VAL A 207 -0.13 -2.29 -0.69
C VAL A 207 -0.01 -1.22 -1.77
N ASN A 208 0.37 -1.56 -3.01
CA ASN A 208 0.52 -0.58 -4.10
C ASN A 208 -0.25 -0.94 -5.39
N GLU A 209 -0.93 -2.08 -5.41
CA GLU A 209 -1.37 -2.73 -6.64
C GLU A 209 -2.59 -2.05 -7.26
N LEU A 210 -3.56 -1.64 -6.45
CA LEU A 210 -4.90 -1.34 -6.96
C LEU A 210 -5.18 0.14 -7.20
N GLY A 211 -4.50 1.05 -6.52
CA GLY A 211 -4.87 2.46 -6.60
C GLY A 211 -4.01 3.43 -5.82
N ILE A 212 -4.51 4.65 -5.70
CA ILE A 212 -3.80 5.82 -5.18
C ILE A 212 -3.97 5.90 -3.65
N ASN A 213 -3.06 5.26 -2.91
CA ASN A 213 -3.12 5.15 -1.45
C ASN A 213 -3.27 6.49 -0.72
N ILE A 214 -2.52 7.53 -1.13
CA ILE A 214 -2.54 8.82 -0.44
C ILE A 214 -3.95 9.44 -0.43
N ALA A 215 -4.67 9.36 -1.56
CA ALA A 215 -6.03 9.89 -1.64
C ALA A 215 -6.99 9.08 -0.75
N MET A 216 -6.88 7.75 -0.76
CA MET A 216 -7.68 6.88 0.09
C MET A 216 -7.38 7.07 1.59
N ALA A 217 -6.12 7.31 1.96
CA ALA A 217 -5.72 7.57 3.34
C ALA A 217 -6.27 8.91 3.87
N VAL A 218 -6.30 9.95 3.02
CA VAL A 218 -6.95 11.23 3.37
C VAL A 218 -8.45 11.04 3.57
N ASP A 219 -9.13 10.34 2.66
CA ASP A 219 -10.57 10.05 2.80
C ASP A 219 -10.87 9.19 4.05
N ALA A 220 -9.94 8.31 4.44
CA ALA A 220 -9.99 7.51 5.66
C ALA A 220 -9.66 8.32 6.94
N GLY A 221 -9.34 9.60 6.81
CA GLY A 221 -9.12 10.53 7.92
C GLY A 221 -7.78 10.37 8.64
N LEU A 222 -6.78 9.80 7.97
CA LEU A 222 -5.45 9.52 8.53
C LEU A 222 -4.50 10.73 8.47
N GLY A 223 -4.85 11.78 7.72
CA GLY A 223 -4.00 12.96 7.55
C GLY A 223 -4.47 13.88 6.43
N GLU A 224 -3.61 14.82 6.04
CA GLU A 224 -3.85 15.74 4.92
C GLU A 224 -2.82 15.55 3.80
N LEU A 225 -3.16 15.98 2.59
CA LEU A 225 -2.24 15.96 1.45
C LEU A 225 -1.16 17.04 1.61
N GLY A 226 0.10 16.60 1.68
CA GLY A 226 1.27 17.48 1.70
C GLY A 226 1.62 18.02 0.31
N ARG A 227 2.33 19.16 0.27
CA ARG A 227 2.86 19.75 -0.98
C ARG A 227 3.79 18.80 -1.73
N ASN A 228 4.47 17.91 -1.01
CA ASN A 228 5.34 16.85 -1.54
C ASN A 228 4.56 15.68 -2.16
N GLY A 229 3.22 15.72 -2.15
CA GLY A 229 2.36 14.65 -2.68
C GLY A 229 2.23 13.45 -1.75
N GLN A 230 2.73 13.54 -0.50
CA GLN A 230 2.61 12.50 0.51
C GLN A 230 1.49 12.82 1.51
N LEU A 231 1.07 11.80 2.25
CA LEU A 231 0.22 11.99 3.42
C LEU A 231 1.05 12.65 4.52
N ILE A 232 0.54 13.74 5.08
CA ILE A 232 1.02 14.28 6.36
C ILE A 232 0.09 13.70 7.43
N PRO A 233 0.56 12.73 8.22
CA PRO A 233 -0.25 12.12 9.25
C PRO A 233 -0.58 13.14 10.34
N ARG A 234 -1.55 12.78 11.16
CA ARG A 234 -2.01 13.62 12.27
C ARG A 234 -0.93 13.82 13.33
N ASP A 235 -0.16 12.79 13.62
CA ASP A 235 0.82 12.74 14.70
C ASP A 235 2.26 12.97 14.20
#